data_AF-A0A818VFR0-F1
#
_entry.id   AF-A0A818VFR0-F1
#
_cell.length_a   1.000
_cell.length_b   1.000
_cell.length_c   1.000
_cell.angle_alpha   90.00
_cell.angle_beta   90.00
_cell.angle_gamma   90.00
#
_symmetry.space_group_name_H-M   'P 1'
#
loop_
_entity.id
_entity.type
_entity.pdbx_description
1 polymer ?
#
loop_
_entity_poly.entity_id
_entity_poly.type
_entity_poly.pdbx_seq_one_letter_code
_entity_poly.pdbx_strand_id
1 'polypeptide(L)'
;MFMTRSEYDRGVNTFSPEGRLFQVEYAIEAIKFATEKRITSVLIEPRSIEKIVEIDVQLSCGCAMSGLIADAKTLIDKARVEAQNHWFTHN
;
A
#
# COMPACT_ATOMS: atom_id res chain seq x y z
N MET A 1 -14.57 -18.86 3.10
CA MET A 1 -14.26 -20.04 3.91
C MET A 1 -13.16 -19.65 4.87
N PHE A 2 -13.52 -19.29 6.11
CA PHE A 2 -12.78 -19.36 7.38
C PHE A 2 -13.68 -18.66 8.41
N MET A 3 -14.29 -19.46 9.28
CA MET A 3 -15.25 -19.03 10.30
C MET A 3 -14.53 -18.80 11.64
N THR A 4 -15.18 -17.98 12.47
CA THR A 4 -14.91 -17.61 13.86
C THR A 4 -13.95 -16.42 14.04
N ARG A 5 -14.52 -15.23 14.30
CA ARG A 5 -13.83 -14.11 14.96
C ARG A 5 -13.45 -14.59 16.37
N SER A 6 -12.31 -15.26 16.48
CA SER A 6 -11.72 -15.55 17.78
C SER A 6 -10.86 -14.36 18.18
N GLU A 7 -11.03 -13.85 19.41
CA GLU A 7 -10.35 -12.64 19.90
C GLU A 7 -8.81 -12.74 19.97
N TYR A 8 -8.23 -13.88 19.58
CA TYR A 8 -6.79 -14.15 19.49
C TYR A 8 -6.08 -13.39 18.36
N ASP A 9 -6.84 -12.75 17.47
CA ASP A 9 -6.31 -11.97 16.35
C ASP A 9 -5.94 -10.51 16.72
N ARG A 10 -6.09 -10.12 17.99
CA ARG A 10 -5.65 -8.80 18.50
C ARG A 10 -4.13 -8.68 18.62
N GLY A 11 -3.40 -9.79 18.65
CA GLY A 11 -1.94 -9.78 18.73
C GLY A 11 -1.35 -9.41 17.37
N VAL A 12 -0.60 -8.30 17.30
CA VAL A 12 0.08 -7.86 16.07
C VAL A 12 1.03 -8.94 15.51
N ASN A 13 1.55 -9.80 16.39
CA ASN A 13 2.50 -10.86 16.07
C ASN A 13 1.91 -12.29 16.22
N THR A 14 0.59 -12.47 16.12
CA THR A 14 -0.01 -13.81 16.19
C THR A 14 0.21 -14.59 14.89
N PHE A 15 0.73 -15.81 14.99
CA PHE A 15 0.96 -16.71 13.87
C PHE A 15 -0.22 -17.66 13.63
N SER A 16 -0.47 -17.97 12.36
CA SER A 16 -1.40 -19.00 11.92
C SER A 16 -0.81 -20.40 12.14
N PRO A 17 -1.65 -21.46 12.15
CA PRO A 17 -1.19 -22.84 12.21
C PRO A 17 -0.20 -23.22 11.10
N GLU A 18 -0.23 -22.51 9.97
CA GLU A 18 0.67 -22.66 8.82
C GLU A 18 1.94 -21.78 8.93
N GLY A 19 2.14 -21.09 10.05
CA GLY A 19 3.31 -20.27 10.34
C GLY A 19 3.31 -18.89 9.67
N ARG A 20 2.15 -18.39 9.20
CA ARG A 20 2.04 -17.06 8.57
C ARG A 20 1.43 -16.06 9.55
N LEU A 21 1.80 -14.79 9.46
CA LEU A 21 1.25 -13.75 10.34
C LEU A 21 -0.16 -13.36 9.91
N PHE A 22 -1.13 -13.46 10.82
CA PHE A 22 -2.53 -13.16 10.52
C PHE A 22 -2.73 -11.72 10.03
N GLN A 23 -2.10 -10.73 10.69
CA GLN A 23 -2.18 -9.32 10.27
C GLN A 23 -1.68 -9.09 8.83
N VAL A 24 -0.67 -9.85 8.38
CA VAL A 24 -0.16 -9.76 7.01
C VAL A 24 -1.15 -10.40 6.03
N GLU A 25 -1.76 -11.53 6.39
CA GLU A 25 -2.80 -12.15 5.56
C GLU A 25 -4.02 -11.23 5.39
N TYR A 26 -4.50 -10.59 6.46
CA TYR A 26 -5.59 -9.60 6.37
C TYR A 26 -5.23 -8.40 5.49
N ALA A 27 -4.00 -7.89 5.60
CA ALA A 27 -3.52 -6.80 4.74
C ALA A 27 -3.49 -7.22 3.26
N ILE A 28 -3.06 -8.45 2.96
CA ILE A 28 -3.08 -8.99 1.59
C ILE A 28 -4.51 -9.16 1.09
N GLU A 29 -5.45 -9.60 1.94
CA GLU A 29 -6.86 -9.68 1.56
C GLU A 29 -7.46 -8.32 1.21
N ALA A 30 -7.02 -7.25 1.89
CA ALA A 30 -7.43 -5.88 1.55
C ALA A 30 -6.88 -5.40 0.19
N ILE A 31 -5.88 -6.10 -0.38
CA ILE A 31 -5.17 -5.71 -1.62
C ILE A 31 -5.74 -6.41 -2.88
N LYS A 32 -6.84 -7.17 -2.79
CA LYS A 32 -7.41 -7.94 -3.92
C LYS A 32 -7.53 -7.09 -5.22
N PHE A 33 -6.85 -7.59 -6.25
CA PHE A 33 -6.33 -6.90 -7.43
C PHE A 33 -7.34 -6.11 -8.28
N ALA A 34 -7.12 -4.80 -8.40
CA ALA A 34 -7.25 -3.95 -9.58
C ALA A 34 -7.24 -2.49 -9.12
N THR A 35 -6.44 -1.61 -9.73
CA THR A 35 -6.49 -0.17 -9.45
C THR A 35 -7.69 0.47 -10.15
N GLU A 36 -8.90 0.12 -9.72
CA GLU A 36 -10.12 0.80 -10.18
C GLU A 36 -10.23 2.17 -9.50
N LYS A 37 -10.28 3.26 -10.26
CA LYS A 37 -10.69 4.56 -9.71
C LYS A 37 -12.19 4.50 -9.42
N ARG A 38 -12.56 3.98 -8.26
CA ARG A 38 -13.96 3.88 -7.84
C ARG A 38 -14.46 5.26 -7.44
N ILE A 39 -15.10 5.96 -8.38
CA ILE A 39 -15.72 7.26 -8.14
C ILE A 39 -17.06 7.01 -7.46
N THR A 40 -17.16 7.33 -6.17
CA THR A 40 -18.36 7.07 -5.36
C THR A 40 -19.44 8.16 -5.52
N SER A 41 -19.05 9.36 -5.96
CA SER A 41 -19.95 10.49 -6.15
C SER A 41 -19.53 11.33 -7.37
N VAL A 42 -20.53 11.87 -8.07
CA VAL A 42 -20.35 12.76 -9.24
C VAL A 42 -19.69 14.09 -8.85
N LEU A 43 -19.68 14.45 -7.56
CA LEU A 43 -19.02 15.64 -7.04
C LEU A 43 -17.50 15.49 -6.86
N ILE A 44 -16.97 14.28 -7.02
CA ILE A 44 -15.54 14.02 -6.84
C ILE A 44 -14.81 14.30 -8.15
N GLU A 45 -13.86 15.22 -8.12
CA GLU A 45 -12.92 15.50 -9.21
C GLU A 45 -12.07 14.25 -9.50
N PRO A 46 -12.24 13.54 -10.63
CA PRO A 46 -11.56 12.26 -10.89
C PRO A 46 -10.04 12.37 -11.00
N ARG A 47 -9.54 13.57 -11.30
CA ARG A 47 -8.11 13.89 -11.36
C ARG A 47 -7.45 13.91 -9.98
N SER A 48 -8.20 14.22 -8.92
CA SER A 48 -7.68 14.25 -7.55
C SER A 48 -7.32 12.85 -7.00
N ILE A 49 -7.89 11.79 -7.59
CA ILE A 49 -7.61 10.41 -7.21
C ILE A 49 -6.42 9.91 -8.05
N GLU A 50 -5.22 10.17 -7.55
CA GLU A 50 -3.98 9.66 -8.10
C GLU A 50 -3.65 8.31 -7.47
N LYS A 51 -3.70 7.25 -8.29
CA LYS A 51 -3.27 5.89 -7.90
C LYS A 51 -1.89 5.53 -8.44
N ILE A 52 -1.41 6.30 -9.41
CA ILE A 52 -0.09 6.16 -10.03
C ILE A 52 0.63 7.46 -9.76
N VAL A 53 1.83 7.36 -9.21
CA VAL A 53 2.65 8.49 -8.80
C VAL A 53 4.09 8.20 -9.13
N GLU A 54 4.77 9.22 -9.64
CA GLU A 54 6.19 9.15 -9.95
C GLU A 54 7.01 9.31 -8.67
N ILE A 55 7.98 8.42 -8.48
CA ILE A 55 8.90 8.44 -7.33
C ILE A 55 10.18 9.18 -7.71
N ASP A 56 10.76 8.87 -8.86
CA ASP A 56 11.99 9.53 -9.30
C ASP A 56 12.02 9.67 -10.82
N VAL A 57 12.25 10.89 -11.26
CA VAL A 57 12.37 11.27 -12.68
C VAL A 57 13.67 10.75 -13.26
N GLN A 58 14.74 10.69 -12.44
CA GLN A 58 16.08 10.32 -12.91
C GLN A 58 16.18 8.83 -13.22
N LEU A 59 15.55 7.98 -12.40
CA LEU A 59 15.46 6.53 -12.58
C LEU A 59 14.19 6.09 -13.36
N SER A 60 13.32 7.02 -13.77
CA SER A 60 12.01 6.73 -14.40
C SER A 60 11.20 5.70 -13.60
N CYS A 61 11.11 5.87 -12.28
CA CYS A 61 10.42 4.95 -11.39
C CYS A 61 9.02 5.49 -11.03
N GLY A 62 7.97 4.74 -11.37
CA GLY A 62 6.59 5.02 -11.01
C GLY A 62 6.01 3.95 -10.08
N CYS A 63 5.23 4.36 -9.08
CA CYS A 63 4.54 3.48 -8.15
C CYS A 63 3.04 3.51 -8.41
N ALA A 64 2.45 2.31 -8.59
CA ALA A 64 1.01 2.12 -8.62
C ALA A 64 0.55 1.55 -7.27
N MET A 65 -0.38 2.25 -6.62
CA MET A 65 -0.87 1.90 -5.28
C MET A 65 -2.20 1.15 -5.36
N SER A 66 -2.30 0.03 -4.65
CA SER A 66 -3.55 -0.69 -4.40
C SER A 66 -3.75 -0.87 -2.89
N GLY A 67 -4.97 -0.66 -2.40
CA GLY A 67 -5.30 -0.69 -0.96
C GLY A 67 -5.46 0.71 -0.33
N LEU A 68 -4.97 0.88 0.89
CA LEU A 68 -5.11 2.12 1.68
C LEU A 68 -4.17 3.22 1.15
N ILE A 69 -4.74 4.23 0.49
CA ILE A 69 -3.99 5.32 -0.14
C ILE A 69 -3.21 6.16 0.89
N ALA A 70 -3.71 6.28 2.13
CA ALA A 70 -3.04 7.06 3.18
C ALA A 70 -1.67 6.47 3.56
N ASP A 71 -1.60 5.16 3.74
CA ASP A 71 -0.34 4.47 4.06
C ASP A 71 0.61 4.50 2.86
N ALA A 72 0.05 4.30 1.66
CA ALA A 72 0.82 4.31 0.43
C ALA A 72 1.51 5.67 0.18
N LYS A 73 0.84 6.79 0.43
CA LYS A 73 1.45 8.13 0.37
C LYS A 73 2.67 8.27 1.28
N THR A 74 2.56 7.78 2.52
CA THR A 74 3.68 7.80 3.46
C THR A 74 4.87 6.97 2.97
N LEU A 75 4.61 5.83 2.34
CA LEU A 75 5.65 4.99 1.74
C LEU A 75 6.30 5.67 0.53
N ILE A 76 5.54 6.37 -0.31
CA ILE A 76 6.07 7.10 -1.46
C ILE A 76 6.96 8.26 -1.03
N ASP A 77 6.55 9.02 -0.01
CA ASP A 77 7.36 10.12 0.51
C ASP A 77 8.69 9.62 1.05
N LYS A 78 8.68 8.48 1.77
CA LYS A 78 9.92 7.81 2.19
C LYS A 78 10.75 7.33 1.00
N ALA A 79 10.13 6.68 0.01
CA ALA A 79 10.83 6.17 -1.17
C ALA A 79 11.49 7.30 -1.98
N ARG A 80 10.85 8.47 -2.08
CA ARG A 80 11.42 9.67 -2.71
C ARG A 80 12.67 10.15 -1.99
N VAL A 81 12.62 10.23 -0.66
CA VAL A 81 13.77 10.64 0.15
C VAL A 81 14.92 9.65 0.01
N GLU A 82 14.64 8.35 0.09
CA GLU A 82 15.67 7.31 -0.07
C GLU A 82 16.29 7.29 -1.47
N ALA A 83 15.49 7.47 -2.52
CA ALA A 83 16.00 7.56 -3.89
C ALA A 83 16.95 8.75 -4.08
N GLN A 84 16.57 9.93 -3.56
CA GLN A 84 17.41 11.13 -3.61
C GLN A 84 18.68 10.99 -2.76
N ASN A 85 18.58 10.40 -1.56
CA ASN A 85 19.73 10.13 -0.71
C ASN A 85 20.70 9.15 -1.37
N HIS A 86 20.18 8.08 -1.98
CA HIS A 86 20.99 7.10 -2.70
C HIS A 86 21.72 7.76 -3.87
N TRP A 87 21.03 8.58 -4.66
CA TRP A 87 21.64 9.37 -5.73
C TRP A 87 22.75 10.28 -5.20
N PHE A 88 22.46 11.06 -4.15
CA PHE A 88 23.43 11.98 -3.55
C PHE A 88 24.67 11.26 -2.99
N THR A 89 24.52 10.02 -2.52
CA THR A 89 25.62 9.28 -1.87
C THR A 89 26.50 8.54 -2.89
N HIS A 90 25.94 8.07 -4.00
CA HIS A 90 26.64 7.21 -4.96
C HIS A 90 27.04 7.92 -6.26
N ASN A 91 26.88 9.24 -6.32
CA ASN A 91 27.20 10.07 -7.47
C ASN A 91 28.04 11.27 -7.05
#